data_AF-A0A2R6LRY3-F1
#
_entry.id   AF-A0A2R6LRY3-F1
#
_cell.length_a   1.000
_cell.length_b   1.000
_cell.length_c   1.000
_cell.angle_alpha   90.00
_cell.angle_beta   90.00
_cell.angle_gamma   90.00
#
_symmetry.space_group_name_H-M   'P 1'
#
loop_
_entity.id
_entity.type
_entity.pdbx_description
1 polymer ?
#
loop_
_entity_poly.entity_id
_entity_poly.type
_entity_poly.pdbx_seq_one_letter_code
_entity_poly.pdbx_strand_id
1 'polypeptide(L)' 'MAQQMGNQPLIVLSEESQRTSGRDAQSMNITAGKAVAESVRTTLGPKGMDKMLVDSTGNVVVTNDGVTILGEMD' A
#
# COMPACT_ATOMS: atom_id res chain seq x y z
N MET A 1 -25.81 -39.35 29.90
CA MET A 1 -25.74 -39.13 28.44
C MET A 1 -25.01 -37.82 28.21
N ALA A 2 -23.70 -37.88 27.95
CA ALA A 2 -22.88 -36.69 27.72
C ALA A 2 -23.00 -36.28 26.25
N GLN A 3 -23.63 -35.13 25.98
CA GLN A 3 -23.72 -34.55 24.65
C GLN A 3 -22.33 -34.09 24.19
N GLN A 4 -21.85 -34.73 23.13
CA GLN A 4 -20.64 -34.40 22.41
C GLN A 4 -20.88 -33.08 21.65
N MET A 5 -20.38 -31.96 22.19
CA MET A 5 -20.38 -30.68 21.48
C MET A 5 -19.46 -30.81 20.27
N GLY A 6 -20.09 -30.91 19.09
CA GLY A 6 -19.43 -31.02 17.80
C GLY A 6 -18.49 -29.85 17.56
N ASN A 7 -17.24 -30.19 17.28
CA ASN A 7 -16.15 -29.32 16.88
C ASN A 7 -16.47 -28.67 15.51
N GLN A 8 -17.24 -27.57 15.51
CA GLN A 8 -17.40 -26.73 14.31
C GLN A 8 -16.02 -26.17 13.91
N PRO A 9 -15.53 -26.42 12.69
CA PRO A 9 -14.24 -25.91 12.26
C PRO A 9 -14.32 -24.38 12.15
N LEU A 10 -13.45 -23.71 12.91
CA LEU A 10 -13.33 -22.26 12.93
C LEU A 10 -12.54 -21.84 11.68
N ILE A 11 -13.27 -21.37 10.66
CA ILE A 11 -12.68 -20.85 9.43
C ILE A 11 -12.10 -19.46 9.75
N VAL A 12 -10.78 -19.39 9.91
CA VAL A 12 -10.06 -18.15 10.31
C VAL A 12 -9.94 -17.16 9.14
N LEU A 13 -10.05 -17.61 7.89
CA LEU A 13 -9.92 -16.79 6.69
C LEU A 13 -11.03 -17.12 5.70
N SER A 14 -11.62 -16.12 5.06
CA SER A 14 -12.62 -16.33 4.00
C SER A 14 -12.01 -17.10 2.82
N GLU A 15 -12.84 -17.82 2.06
CA GLU A 15 -12.40 -18.58 0.87
C GLU A 15 -11.73 -17.68 -0.19
N GLU A 16 -12.03 -16.38 -0.19
CA GLU A 16 -11.44 -15.38 -1.08
C GLU A 16 -10.09 -14.83 -0.59
N SER A 17 -9.68 -15.13 0.64
CA SER A 17 -8.47 -14.58 1.24
C SER A 17 -7.22 -15.22 0.64
N GLN A 18 -6.45 -14.42 -0.12
CA GLN A 18 -5.11 -14.81 -0.55
C GLN A 18 -4.08 -14.51 0.53
N ARG A 19 -3.23 -15.48 0.84
CA ARG A 19 -2.13 -15.32 1.81
C ARG A 19 -0.78 -15.54 1.13
N THR A 20 -0.03 -14.45 0.97
CA THR A 20 1.39 -14.52 0.62
C THR A 20 2.22 -14.63 1.89
N SER A 21 3.27 -15.47 1.90
CA SER A 21 4.13 -15.64 3.08
C SER A 21 5.60 -15.83 2.71
N GLY A 22 6.48 -15.71 3.71
CA GLY A 22 7.91 -15.95 3.53
C GLY A 22 8.57 -14.94 2.60
N ARG A 23 9.44 -15.44 1.71
CA ARG A 23 10.25 -14.61 0.81
C ARG A 23 9.42 -13.83 -0.19
N ASP A 24 8.31 -14.39 -0.66
CA ASP A 24 7.46 -13.74 -1.66
C ASP A 24 6.79 -12.50 -1.07
N ALA A 25 6.25 -12.61 0.15
CA ALA A 25 5.69 -11.48 0.88
C ALA A 25 6.75 -10.40 1.14
N GLN A 26 7.96 -10.81 1.54
CA GLN A 26 9.07 -9.87 1.75
C GLN A 26 9.45 -9.13 0.47
N SER A 27 9.55 -9.85 -0.65
CA SER A 27 9.87 -9.27 -1.95
C SER A 27 8.80 -8.28 -2.40
N MET A 28 7.51 -8.63 -2.23
CA MET A 28 6.39 -7.73 -2.54
C MET A 28 6.45 -6.45 -1.72
N ASN A 29 6.68 -6.55 -0.41
CA ASN A 29 6.78 -5.37 0.46
C ASN A 29 7.95 -4.46 0.09
N ILE A 30 9.11 -5.03 -0.27
CA ILE A 30 10.27 -4.25 -0.71
C ILE A 30 9.95 -3.52 -2.01
N THR A 31 9.34 -4.19 -2.98
CA THR A 31 8.96 -3.57 -4.26
C THR A 31 7.95 -2.44 -4.04
N ALA A 32 6.93 -2.66 -3.21
CA ALA A 32 5.96 -1.63 -2.87
C ALA A 32 6.62 -0.42 -2.21
N GLY A 33 7.49 -0.64 -1.23
CA GLY A 33 8.24 0.44 -0.57
C GLY A 33 9.16 1.21 -1.53
N LYS A 34 9.80 0.52 -2.48
CA LYS A 34 10.61 1.17 -3.51
C LYS A 34 9.77 2.05 -4.43
N ALA A 35 8.60 1.60 -4.86
CA ALA A 35 7.70 2.38 -5.70
C ALA A 35 7.30 3.70 -4.99
N VAL A 36 6.91 3.62 -3.71
CA VAL A 36 6.59 4.79 -2.89
C VAL A 36 7.80 5.73 -2.76
N ALA A 37 8.99 5.18 -2.49
CA ALA A 37 10.21 5.97 -2.36
C ALA A 37 10.59 6.68 -3.67
N GLU A 38 10.36 6.03 -4.82
CA GLU A 38 10.63 6.62 -6.14
C GLU A 38 9.72 7.80 -6.46
N SER A 39 8.48 7.81 -5.97
CA SER A 39 7.55 8.95 -6.14
C SER A 39 8.08 10.23 -5.49
N VAL A 40 8.74 10.12 -4.33
CA VAL A 40 9.17 11.28 -3.52
C VAL A 40 10.67 11.59 -3.61
N ARG A 41 11.54 10.65 -4.03
CA ARG A 41 13.00 10.86 -3.97
C ARG A 41 13.50 12.10 -4.71
N THR A 42 12.86 12.51 -5.80
CA THR A 42 13.31 13.66 -6.60
C THR A 42 12.87 15.00 -6.02
N THR A 43 12.05 14.99 -4.98
CA THR A 43 11.56 16.19 -4.29
C THR A 43 12.50 16.60 -3.14
N LEU A 44 13.49 15.76 -2.82
CA LEU A 44 14.38 15.98 -1.69
C LEU A 44 15.51 16.98 -1.98
N GLY A 45 15.67 17.95 -1.07
CA GLY A 45 16.81 18.86 -1.04
C GLY A 45 16.60 20.16 -1.82
N PRO A 46 17.59 21.08 -1.81
CA PRO A 46 17.48 22.41 -2.43
C PRO A 46 17.45 22.39 -3.97
N LYS A 47 17.70 21.21 -4.56
CA LYS A 47 17.57 20.95 -6.00
C LYS A 47 16.44 19.95 -6.29
N GLY A 48 15.61 19.67 -5.30
CA GLY A 48 14.38 18.91 -5.48
C GLY A 48 13.47 19.61 -6.47
N MET A 49 12.74 18.83 -7.25
CA MET A 49 11.77 19.33 -8.21
C MET A 49 10.36 19.00 -7.73
N ASP A 50 9.48 19.98 -7.85
CA ASP A 50 8.06 19.80 -7.61
C ASP A 50 7.49 18.71 -8.53
N LYS A 51 6.47 18.01 -8.02
CA LYS A 51 5.66 17.08 -8.78
C LYS A 51 4.37 17.76 -9.18
N MET A 52 3.96 17.55 -10.42
CA MET A 52 2.63 17.91 -10.91
C MET A 52 1.78 16.64 -10.89
N LEU A 53 0.70 16.67 -10.12
CA LEU A 53 -0.27 15.60 -9.94
C LEU A 53 -1.57 16.05 -10.58
N VAL A 54 -2.21 15.16 -11.34
CA VAL A 54 -3.46 15.44 -12.05
C VAL A 54 -4.44 14.34 -11.71
N ASP A 55 -5.58 14.70 -11.12
CA ASP A 55 -6.63 13.75 -10.78
C ASP A 55 -7.52 13.40 -11.98
N SER A 56 -8.44 12.45 -11.78
CA SER A 56 -9.38 12.00 -12.83
C SER A 56 -10.38 13.07 -13.28
N THR A 57 -10.59 14.12 -12.48
CA THR A 57 -11.48 15.24 -12.79
C THR A 57 -10.76 16.40 -13.49
N GLY A 58 -9.42 16.35 -13.55
CA GLY A 58 -8.55 17.36 -14.13
C GLY A 58 -8.04 18.41 -13.14
N ASN A 59 -8.21 18.22 -11.82
CA ASN A 59 -7.58 19.09 -10.84
C ASN A 59 -6.08 18.87 -10.83
N VAL A 60 -5.32 19.96 -10.69
CA VAL A 60 -3.87 19.94 -10.73
C VAL A 60 -3.30 20.42 -9.41
N VAL A 61 -2.46 19.59 -8.80
CA VAL A 61 -1.69 19.93 -7.60
C VAL A 61 -0.21 19.93 -7.95
N VAL A 62 0.50 21.02 -7.66
CA VAL A 62 1.96 21.12 -7.83
C VAL A 62 2.60 21.26 -6.46
N THR A 63 3.42 20.29 -6.05
CA THR A 63 4.01 20.29 -4.72
C THR A 63 5.32 19.48 -4.65
N ASN A 64 6.18 19.87 -3.71
CA ASN A 64 7.40 19.17 -3.34
C ASN A 64 7.24 18.42 -1.99
N ASP A 65 6.13 18.63 -1.29
CA ASP A 65 5.85 17.99 -0.01
C ASP A 65 5.45 16.52 -0.21
N GLY A 66 6.26 15.62 0.35
CA GLY A 66 6.05 14.18 0.25
C GLY A 66 4.73 13.71 0.86
N VAL A 67 4.24 14.34 1.93
CA VAL A 67 2.96 13.96 2.55
C VAL A 67 1.80 14.25 1.59
N THR A 68 1.79 15.45 1.01
CA THR A 68 0.79 15.82 0.00
C THR A 68 0.87 14.91 -1.23
N ILE A 69 2.07 14.61 -1.73
CA ILE A 69 2.23 13.71 -2.89
C ILE A 69 1.61 12.34 -2.62
N LEU A 70 1.85 11.77 -1.45
CA LEU A 70 1.30 10.45 -1.09
C LEU A 70 -0.20 10.49 -0.84
N GLY A 71 -0.74 11.61 -0.33
CA GLY A 71 -2.19 11.77 -0.12
C GLY A 71 -2.99 11.86 -1.42
N GLU A 72 -2.39 12.40 -2.48
CA GLU A 72 -3.01 12.49 -3.81
C GLU A 72 -2.81 11.23 -4.68
N MET A 73 -2.14 10.19 -4.16
CA MET A 73 -1.95 8.90 -4.85
C MET A 73 -3.10 7.90 -4.60
N ASP A 74 -3.98 8.18 -3.64
CA ASP A 74 -5.18 7.39 -3.34
C ASP A 74 -6.31 7.64 -4.37
#